data_AF-A0A7W9CWI3-F1
#
_entry.id   AF-A0A7W9CWI3-F1
#
_cell.length_a   1.000
_cell.length_b   1.000
_cell.length_c   1.000
_cell.angle_alpha   90.00
_cell.angle_beta   90.00
_cell.angle_gamma   90.00
#
_symmetry.space_group_name_H-M   'P 1'
#
loop_
_entity.id
_entity.type
_entity.pdbx_description
1 polymer ?
#
loop_
_entity_poly.entity_id
_entity_poly.type
_entity_poly.pdbx_seq_one_letter_code
_entity_poly.pdbx_strand_id
1 'polypeptide(L)'
;MDSARFLLERLNWPVRLARLQAAREYANLFADPSFGAVALQMYLTWLSERQTENEVCSGLAVLLAASTNYLPGVDVLSKNLPCPSILADYMLKEIYGPAAPSGSWASRHSGRAPPSFEPGEYFLRHQRDQIPPSLAAELLRLERLSGLPFLKQWAFEWEHTKTSTDAPLSGFPYHFLEAALEQSGVSAQLDQRQGDIYRSAYLRTLHCAVDIWRMPLEEACEAATKCLPLNRGLVDIGPVDRPHWLGELPDECAPDNAPLKSIMKEILKAATKSDGLVPVHLRTPLSLKISEFSSLTLSCALLSEDFVPVPDTDIADLRTTAWDLPTGSLFAGQPRQLGVDDYAPPTSRGTRLPFCVDIFPFPFGYWMGDLFHLGLSLPASYAFNEVISYHCRGGGILTEMNGQTIGRWTTWNDHWTYLYPKGGNTRCGSVSEMRPVDIITAADRFGLKVGWTADVKIWCREKSYDELKLIQKSTFLFDDGEIVR
;
A
#
# COMPACT_ATOMS: atom_id res chain seq x y z
N MET A 1 -16.29 1.98 -27.74
CA MET A 1 -15.44 3.18 -27.63
C MET A 1 -15.73 3.94 -26.34
N ASP A 2 -17.00 4.19 -25.99
CA ASP A 2 -17.38 4.87 -24.73
C ASP A 2 -16.84 4.19 -23.47
N SER A 3 -16.78 2.85 -23.45
CA SER A 3 -16.24 2.08 -22.32
C SER A 3 -14.76 2.32 -22.05
N ALA A 4 -13.94 2.51 -23.09
CA ALA A 4 -12.51 2.77 -22.94
C ALA A 4 -12.28 4.20 -22.41
N ARG A 5 -12.97 5.20 -22.97
CA ARG A 5 -12.90 6.57 -22.44
C ARG A 5 -13.34 6.63 -20.98
N PHE A 6 -14.39 5.88 -20.63
CA PHE A 6 -14.87 5.78 -19.27
C PHE A 6 -13.84 5.20 -18.29
N LEU A 7 -13.01 4.24 -18.72
CA LEU A 7 -11.89 3.75 -17.90
C LEU A 7 -10.84 4.84 -17.65
N LEU A 8 -10.48 5.64 -18.65
CA LEU A 8 -9.55 6.76 -18.45
C LEU A 8 -10.11 7.81 -17.49
N GLU A 9 -11.41 8.13 -17.58
CA GLU A 9 -12.04 9.06 -16.65
C GLU A 9 -12.04 8.56 -15.20
N ARG A 10 -12.00 7.23 -14.98
CA ARG A 10 -11.87 6.66 -13.63
C ARG A 10 -10.51 6.93 -12.98
N LEU A 11 -9.47 7.29 -13.74
CA LEU A 11 -8.20 7.75 -13.18
C LEU A 11 -8.34 9.08 -12.41
N ASN A 12 -9.42 9.83 -12.67
CA ASN A 12 -9.75 11.07 -11.96
C ASN A 12 -10.71 10.85 -10.78
N TRP A 13 -11.20 9.62 -10.55
CA TRP A 13 -12.17 9.34 -9.48
C TRP A 13 -11.51 9.42 -8.11
N PRO A 14 -12.25 9.80 -7.05
CA PRO A 14 -11.65 9.94 -5.74
C PRO A 14 -11.23 8.61 -5.11
N VAL A 15 -11.73 7.47 -5.59
CA VAL A 15 -11.43 6.17 -4.98
C VAL A 15 -10.11 5.61 -5.52
N ARG A 16 -9.11 5.43 -4.64
CA ARG A 16 -7.76 4.98 -5.01
C ARG A 16 -7.74 3.63 -5.72
N LEU A 17 -8.47 2.64 -5.19
CA LEU A 17 -8.59 1.32 -5.82
C LEU A 17 -9.21 1.41 -7.22
N ALA A 18 -10.19 2.30 -7.43
CA ALA A 18 -10.81 2.50 -8.74
C ALA A 18 -9.79 3.05 -9.76
N ARG A 19 -8.90 3.97 -9.34
CA ARG A 19 -7.80 4.46 -10.19
C ARG A 19 -6.82 3.33 -10.55
N LEU A 20 -6.42 2.52 -9.56
CA LEU A 20 -5.53 1.37 -9.78
C LEU A 20 -6.12 0.35 -10.77
N GLN A 21 -7.38 -0.04 -10.57
CA GLN A 21 -8.06 -0.99 -11.46
C GLN A 21 -8.25 -0.40 -12.86
N ALA A 22 -8.63 0.88 -12.96
CA ALA A 22 -8.73 1.55 -14.26
C ALA A 22 -7.39 1.55 -15.00
N ALA A 23 -6.27 1.79 -14.31
CA ALA A 23 -4.95 1.74 -14.93
C ALA A 23 -4.59 0.33 -15.44
N ARG A 24 -4.88 -0.72 -14.66
CA ARG A 24 -4.66 -2.12 -15.06
C ARG A 24 -5.52 -2.53 -16.26
N GLU A 25 -6.81 -2.26 -16.20
CA GLU A 25 -7.74 -2.61 -17.28
C GLU A 25 -7.40 -1.84 -18.56
N TYR A 26 -7.02 -0.56 -18.46
CA TYR A 26 -6.61 0.19 -19.63
C TYR A 26 -5.26 -0.28 -20.19
N ALA A 27 -4.32 -0.67 -19.33
CA ALA A 27 -3.07 -1.28 -19.75
C ALA A 27 -3.30 -2.58 -20.55
N ASN A 28 -4.27 -3.40 -20.14
CA ASN A 28 -4.67 -4.60 -20.88
C ASN A 28 -5.26 -4.27 -22.26
N LEU A 29 -5.97 -3.14 -22.40
CA LEU A 29 -6.49 -2.70 -23.70
C LEU A 29 -5.38 -2.38 -24.72
N PHE A 30 -4.19 -1.98 -24.30
CA PHE A 30 -3.06 -1.78 -25.23
C PHE A 30 -2.61 -3.09 -25.88
N ALA A 31 -2.73 -4.21 -25.17
CA ALA A 31 -2.37 -5.53 -25.66
C ALA A 31 -3.47 -6.18 -26.52
N ASP A 32 -4.68 -5.60 -26.56
CA ASP A 32 -5.81 -6.14 -27.33
C ASP A 32 -5.61 -5.91 -28.85
N PRO A 33 -5.58 -6.96 -29.69
CA PRO A 33 -5.35 -6.82 -31.13
C PRO A 33 -6.43 -6.02 -31.87
N SER A 34 -7.66 -5.99 -31.35
CA SER A 34 -8.81 -5.32 -31.98
C SER A 34 -8.91 -3.85 -31.56
N PHE A 35 -8.49 -3.53 -30.33
CA PHE A 35 -8.71 -2.20 -29.75
C PHE A 35 -7.43 -1.41 -29.45
N GLY A 36 -6.24 -2.04 -29.44
CA GLY A 36 -4.99 -1.44 -28.96
C GLY A 36 -4.62 -0.12 -29.63
N ALA A 37 -4.71 -0.03 -30.97
CA ALA A 37 -4.39 1.21 -31.69
C ALA A 37 -5.35 2.37 -31.36
N VAL A 38 -6.65 2.07 -31.24
CA VAL A 38 -7.67 3.06 -30.88
C VAL A 38 -7.54 3.47 -29.41
N ALA A 39 -7.26 2.52 -28.52
CA ALA A 39 -7.01 2.77 -27.11
C ALA A 39 -5.77 3.66 -26.93
N LEU A 40 -4.68 3.39 -27.67
CA LEU A 40 -3.48 4.22 -27.59
C LEU A 40 -3.75 5.66 -28.03
N GLN A 41 -4.44 5.86 -29.15
CA GLN A 41 -4.78 7.21 -29.60
C GLN A 41 -5.65 7.95 -28.58
N MET A 42 -6.63 7.27 -28.00
CA MET A 42 -7.52 7.84 -26.99
C MET A 42 -6.78 8.18 -25.69
N TYR A 43 -5.85 7.32 -25.26
CA TYR A 43 -4.96 7.57 -24.15
C TYR A 43 -4.10 8.82 -24.36
N LEU A 44 -3.46 8.94 -25.53
CA LEU A 44 -2.62 10.10 -25.86
C LEU A 44 -3.42 11.40 -25.88
N THR A 45 -4.62 11.39 -26.47
CA THR A 45 -5.53 12.55 -26.43
C THR A 45 -5.88 12.90 -24.98
N TRP A 46 -6.34 11.94 -24.18
CA TRP A 46 -6.70 12.17 -22.78
C TRP A 46 -5.51 12.69 -21.95
N LEU A 47 -4.31 12.15 -22.16
CA LEU A 47 -3.09 12.56 -21.47
C LEU A 47 -2.70 14.01 -21.80
N SER A 48 -2.86 14.40 -23.07
CA SER A 48 -2.56 15.77 -23.52
C SER A 48 -3.48 16.83 -22.88
N GLU A 49 -4.63 16.41 -22.35
CA GLU A 49 -5.60 17.28 -21.68
C GLU A 49 -5.35 17.44 -20.17
N ARG A 50 -4.33 16.77 -19.60
CA ARG A 50 -4.01 16.92 -18.17
C ARG A 50 -3.53 18.33 -17.86
N GLN A 51 -3.87 18.84 -16.68
CA GLN A 51 -3.61 20.22 -16.26
C GLN A 51 -2.58 20.33 -15.13
N THR A 52 -2.24 19.19 -14.51
CA THR A 52 -1.35 19.13 -13.35
C THR A 52 -0.30 18.03 -13.48
N GLU A 53 0.80 18.18 -12.76
CA GLU A 53 1.89 17.22 -12.70
C GLU A 53 1.43 15.86 -12.15
N ASN A 54 0.54 15.85 -11.14
CA ASN A 54 0.03 14.60 -10.56
C ASN A 54 -0.92 13.85 -11.51
N GLU A 55 -1.73 14.55 -12.28
CA GLU A 55 -2.57 13.94 -13.32
C GLU A 55 -1.74 13.30 -14.44
N VAL A 56 -0.64 13.95 -14.84
CA VAL A 56 0.31 13.38 -15.79
C VAL A 56 0.91 12.09 -15.21
N CYS A 57 1.34 12.11 -13.95
CA CYS A 57 1.84 10.90 -13.28
C CYS A 57 0.76 9.80 -13.20
N SER A 58 -0.50 10.16 -12.95
CA SER A 58 -1.63 9.23 -12.99
C SER A 58 -1.81 8.59 -14.37
N GLY A 59 -1.61 9.35 -15.44
CA GLY A 59 -1.59 8.81 -16.81
C GLY A 59 -0.40 7.90 -17.09
N LEU A 60 0.80 8.24 -16.59
CA LEU A 60 1.98 7.38 -16.72
C LEU A 60 1.87 6.09 -15.91
N ALA A 61 1.06 6.07 -14.85
CA ALA A 61 0.79 4.86 -14.09
C ALA A 61 0.14 3.75 -14.94
N VAL A 62 -0.65 4.12 -15.96
CA VAL A 62 -1.18 3.17 -16.96
C VAL A 62 -0.05 2.47 -17.71
N LEU A 63 1.01 3.20 -18.07
CA LEU A 63 2.16 2.64 -18.77
C LEU A 63 3.01 1.76 -17.86
N LEU A 64 3.13 2.11 -16.58
CA LEU A 64 3.79 1.24 -15.59
C LEU A 64 3.05 -0.09 -15.39
N ALA A 65 1.73 -0.11 -15.56
CA ALA A 65 0.90 -1.31 -15.51
C ALA A 65 0.90 -2.11 -16.83
N ALA A 66 1.40 -1.54 -17.92
CA ALA A 66 1.36 -2.15 -19.24
C ALA A 66 2.59 -3.01 -19.54
N SER A 67 2.38 -4.04 -20.37
CA SER A 67 3.48 -4.80 -20.94
C SER A 67 4.31 -3.93 -21.89
N THR A 68 5.64 -4.05 -21.80
CA THR A 68 6.59 -3.23 -22.55
C THR A 68 6.43 -3.32 -24.06
N ASN A 69 5.83 -4.39 -24.57
CA ASN A 69 5.64 -4.63 -26.00
C ASN A 69 4.56 -3.75 -26.65
N TYR A 70 3.71 -3.11 -25.85
CA TYR A 70 2.53 -2.37 -26.34
C TYR A 70 2.57 -0.88 -25.97
N LEU A 71 3.73 -0.39 -25.53
CA LEU A 71 3.92 1.00 -25.15
C LEU A 71 4.04 1.92 -26.37
N PRO A 72 3.58 3.19 -26.29
CA PRO A 72 3.91 4.18 -27.29
C PRO A 72 5.42 4.40 -27.37
N GLY A 73 5.90 4.86 -28.53
CA GLY A 73 7.26 5.38 -28.63
C GLY A 73 7.46 6.58 -27.71
N VAL A 74 8.62 6.66 -27.04
CA VAL A 74 8.92 7.71 -26.05
C VAL A 74 8.77 9.12 -26.63
N ASP A 75 9.16 9.35 -27.88
CA ASP A 75 9.03 10.65 -28.54
C ASP A 75 7.57 11.08 -28.75
N VAL A 76 6.68 10.11 -29.02
CA VAL A 76 5.24 10.37 -29.17
C VAL A 76 4.65 10.72 -27.81
N LEU A 77 5.04 9.98 -26.77
CA LEU A 77 4.59 10.23 -25.42
C LEU A 77 5.04 11.61 -24.92
N SER A 78 6.33 11.94 -25.03
CA SER A 78 6.88 13.20 -24.53
C SER A 78 6.25 14.45 -25.16
N LYS A 79 5.81 14.37 -26.42
CA LYS A 79 5.07 15.47 -27.08
C LYS A 79 3.66 15.70 -26.50
N ASN A 80 3.12 14.71 -25.79
CA ASN A 80 1.78 14.74 -25.21
C ASN A 80 1.79 14.90 -23.67
N LEU A 81 2.92 15.29 -23.06
CA LEU A 81 3.03 15.54 -21.61
C LEU A 81 2.94 17.06 -21.32
N PRO A 82 1.76 17.61 -20.96
CA PRO A 82 1.58 19.05 -20.78
C PRO A 82 2.26 19.61 -19.53
N CYS A 83 2.34 18.79 -18.47
CA CYS A 83 2.84 19.16 -17.15
C CYS A 83 3.96 18.20 -16.71
N PRO A 84 5.18 18.33 -17.26
CA PRO A 84 6.29 17.47 -16.87
C PRO A 84 6.71 17.74 -15.42
N SER A 85 7.26 16.72 -14.78
CA SER A 85 7.78 16.81 -13.40
C SER A 85 8.97 15.90 -13.18
N ILE A 86 9.71 16.12 -12.08
CA ILE A 86 10.78 15.21 -11.64
C ILE A 86 10.25 13.78 -11.50
N LEU A 87 9.03 13.60 -10.96
CA LEU A 87 8.38 12.29 -10.84
C LEU A 87 8.02 11.70 -12.21
N ALA A 88 7.52 12.51 -13.15
CA ALA A 88 7.23 12.04 -14.50
C ALA A 88 8.51 11.56 -15.20
N ASP A 89 9.62 12.30 -15.09
CA ASP A 89 10.92 11.88 -15.61
C ASP A 89 11.39 10.56 -14.98
N TYR A 90 11.21 10.40 -13.65
CA TYR A 90 11.50 9.15 -12.94
C TYR A 90 10.68 8.00 -13.52
N MET A 91 9.35 8.17 -13.68
CA MET A 91 8.48 7.15 -14.25
C MET A 91 8.84 6.83 -15.70
N LEU A 92 9.21 7.83 -16.51
CA LEU A 92 9.66 7.60 -17.89
C LEU A 92 10.95 6.77 -17.94
N LYS A 93 11.90 7.01 -17.02
CA LYS A 93 13.11 6.19 -16.90
C LYS A 93 12.81 4.76 -16.46
N GLU A 94 11.83 4.56 -15.59
CA GLU A 94 11.34 3.21 -15.24
C GLU A 94 10.77 2.48 -16.45
N ILE A 95 10.01 3.19 -17.29
CA ILE A 95 9.31 2.61 -18.45
C ILE A 95 10.28 2.35 -19.62
N TYR A 96 11.10 3.33 -19.99
CA TYR A 96 11.91 3.35 -21.22
C TYR A 96 13.42 3.23 -20.98
N GLY A 97 13.85 3.18 -19.72
CA GLY A 97 15.26 3.09 -19.34
C GLY A 97 15.97 4.46 -19.25
N PRO A 98 17.28 4.46 -18.97
CA PRO A 98 18.04 5.68 -18.64
C PRO A 98 18.10 6.74 -19.74
N ALA A 99 17.88 6.34 -20.99
CA ALA A 99 17.88 7.24 -22.15
C ALA A 99 16.56 8.03 -22.33
N ALA A 100 15.57 7.82 -21.46
CA ALA A 100 14.31 8.54 -21.51
C ALA A 100 14.52 10.07 -21.38
N PRO A 101 13.71 10.89 -22.08
CA PRO A 101 13.76 12.34 -21.97
C PRO A 101 13.66 12.81 -20.52
N SER A 102 14.44 13.83 -20.16
CA SER A 102 14.43 14.41 -18.81
C SER A 102 14.74 15.90 -18.82
N GLY A 103 14.42 16.58 -17.72
CA GLY A 103 14.73 17.99 -17.47
C GLY A 103 13.69 18.99 -17.98
N SER A 104 12.62 18.53 -18.64
CA SER A 104 11.56 19.40 -19.17
C SER A 104 10.73 20.12 -18.09
N TRP A 105 10.91 19.73 -16.83
CA TRP A 105 10.28 20.33 -15.65
C TRP A 105 11.05 21.50 -15.02
N ALA A 106 12.31 21.75 -15.41
CA ALA A 106 13.20 22.67 -14.70
C ALA A 106 12.61 24.07 -14.46
N SER A 107 11.86 24.61 -15.44
CA SER A 107 11.21 25.91 -15.35
C SER A 107 9.70 25.84 -15.05
N ARG A 108 9.20 24.71 -14.55
CA ARG A 108 7.78 24.46 -14.24
C ARG A 108 7.49 24.65 -12.75
N HIS A 109 7.79 25.83 -12.24
CA HIS A 109 7.44 26.29 -10.89
C HIS A 109 7.07 27.78 -10.94
N SER A 110 6.45 28.32 -9.89
CA SER A 110 5.93 29.70 -9.87
C SER A 110 6.96 30.76 -9.40
N GLY A 111 8.25 30.43 -9.43
CA GLY A 111 9.32 31.24 -8.86
C GLY A 111 9.45 31.09 -7.33
N ARG A 112 10.24 31.96 -6.68
CA ARG A 112 10.40 31.95 -5.21
C ARG A 112 9.18 32.59 -4.54
N ALA A 113 8.68 31.94 -3.49
CA ALA A 113 7.70 32.55 -2.60
C ALA A 113 8.24 33.91 -2.07
N PRO A 114 7.49 35.02 -2.24
CA PRO A 114 7.90 36.31 -1.73
C PRO A 114 8.16 36.28 -0.21
N PRO A 115 9.10 37.08 0.34
CA PRO A 115 9.31 37.15 1.78
C PRO A 115 8.03 37.50 2.57
N SER A 116 7.14 38.29 1.98
CA SER A 116 5.84 38.69 2.56
C SER A 116 4.70 37.69 2.32
N PHE A 117 4.93 36.58 1.61
CA PHE A 117 3.88 35.59 1.36
C PHE A 117 3.51 34.86 2.65
N GLU A 118 2.22 34.79 2.93
CA GLU A 118 1.66 34.05 4.05
C GLU A 118 0.70 32.97 3.51
N PRO A 119 0.86 31.69 3.91
CA PRO A 119 -0.05 30.64 3.50
C PRO A 119 -1.52 30.94 3.86
N GLY A 120 -2.43 30.73 2.92
CA GLY A 120 -3.87 30.86 3.19
C GLY A 120 -4.37 29.85 4.23
N GLU A 121 -5.40 30.25 5.00
CA GLU A 121 -5.96 29.45 6.10
C GLU A 121 -6.39 28.04 5.65
N TYR A 122 -7.00 27.94 4.46
CA TYR A 122 -7.43 26.65 3.91
C TYR A 122 -6.26 25.67 3.75
N PHE A 123 -5.11 26.14 3.24
CA PHE A 123 -3.94 25.28 3.03
C PHE A 123 -3.47 24.67 4.36
N LEU A 124 -3.35 25.52 5.38
CA LEU A 124 -2.88 25.11 6.71
C LEU A 124 -3.86 24.15 7.38
N ARG A 125 -5.17 24.38 7.24
CA ARG A 125 -6.20 23.59 7.91
C ARG A 125 -6.42 22.22 7.27
N HIS A 126 -6.42 22.14 5.93
CA HIS A 126 -6.93 20.97 5.21
C HIS A 126 -5.86 20.10 4.54
N GLN A 127 -4.57 20.44 4.66
CA GLN A 127 -3.50 19.62 4.07
C GLN A 127 -3.59 18.14 4.48
N ARG A 128 -3.80 17.87 5.78
CA ARG A 128 -3.84 16.50 6.32
C ARG A 128 -5.09 15.72 5.92
N ASP A 129 -6.16 16.43 5.56
CA ASP A 129 -7.41 15.84 5.08
C ASP A 129 -7.27 15.35 3.62
N GLN A 130 -6.34 15.95 2.88
CA GLN A 130 -6.19 15.76 1.43
C GLN A 130 -5.03 14.83 1.08
N ILE A 131 -3.95 14.86 1.85
CA ILE A 131 -2.73 14.09 1.60
C ILE A 131 -2.08 13.57 2.89
N PRO A 132 -1.28 12.49 2.82
CA PRO A 132 -0.56 11.97 3.98
C PRO A 132 0.42 13.00 4.58
N PRO A 133 0.57 13.05 5.92
CA PRO A 133 1.53 13.94 6.59
C PRO A 133 2.98 13.73 6.18
N SER A 134 3.32 12.59 5.57
CA SER A 134 4.67 12.24 5.14
C SER A 134 5.26 13.21 4.11
N LEU A 135 4.42 13.86 3.28
CA LEU A 135 4.87 14.88 2.32
C LEU A 135 5.34 16.15 3.07
N ALA A 136 4.54 16.64 4.02
CA ALA A 136 4.90 17.78 4.85
C ALA A 136 6.12 17.49 5.73
N ALA A 137 6.19 16.28 6.30
CA ALA A 137 7.33 15.84 7.09
C ALA A 137 8.63 15.81 6.25
N GLU A 138 8.54 15.40 4.99
CA GLU A 138 9.68 15.42 4.07
C GLU A 138 10.16 16.84 3.77
N LEU A 139 9.25 17.76 3.43
CA LEU A 139 9.63 19.16 3.19
C LEU A 139 10.21 19.82 4.44
N LEU A 140 9.66 19.52 5.62
CA LEU A 140 10.19 20.00 6.89
C LEU A 140 11.60 19.45 7.17
N ARG A 141 11.86 18.19 6.83
CA ARG A 141 13.21 17.59 6.91
C ARG A 141 14.18 18.33 6.00
N LEU A 142 13.82 18.55 4.74
CA LEU A 142 14.64 19.29 3.77
C LEU A 142 14.90 20.74 4.21
N GLU A 143 13.87 21.43 4.73
CA GLU A 143 13.97 22.77 5.28
C GLU A 143 14.94 22.85 6.48
N ARG A 144 14.85 21.89 7.41
CA ARG A 144 15.79 21.82 8.55
C ARG A 144 17.24 21.58 8.13
N LEU A 145 17.46 20.77 7.10
CA LEU A 145 18.81 20.43 6.63
C LEU A 145 19.44 21.56 5.82
N SER A 146 18.65 22.26 5.00
CA SER A 146 19.15 23.29 4.07
C SER A 146 19.02 24.72 4.59
N GLY A 147 18.13 24.97 5.55
CA GLY A 147 17.73 26.32 5.98
C GLY A 147 16.82 27.05 4.98
N LEU A 148 16.33 26.38 3.94
CA LEU A 148 15.50 26.96 2.89
C LEU A 148 14.00 26.75 3.18
N PRO A 149 13.11 27.68 2.80
CA PRO A 149 11.72 27.69 3.25
C PRO A 149 10.80 26.79 2.40
N PHE A 150 11.03 25.47 2.43
CA PHE A 150 10.26 24.49 1.64
C PHE A 150 8.76 24.51 1.94
N LEU A 151 8.34 24.60 3.21
CA LEU A 151 6.92 24.60 3.56
C LEU A 151 6.19 25.85 3.05
N LYS A 152 6.85 27.01 3.14
CA LYS A 152 6.33 28.28 2.59
C LYS A 152 6.26 28.23 1.07
N GLN A 153 7.29 27.70 0.41
CA GLN A 153 7.28 27.52 -1.04
C GLN A 153 6.16 26.58 -1.49
N TRP A 154 5.89 25.52 -0.74
CA TRP A 154 4.82 24.59 -1.07
C TRP A 154 3.43 25.22 -1.00
N ALA A 155 3.15 26.01 0.03
CA ALA A 155 1.92 26.79 0.11
C ALA A 155 1.78 27.76 -1.07
N PHE A 156 2.87 28.41 -1.47
CA PHE A 156 2.90 29.34 -2.60
C PHE A 156 2.60 28.63 -3.94
N GLU A 157 3.23 27.48 -4.19
CA GLU A 157 2.96 26.65 -5.38
C GLU A 157 1.54 26.08 -5.39
N TRP A 158 0.99 25.77 -4.21
CA TRP A 158 -0.39 25.30 -4.07
C TRP A 158 -1.39 26.39 -4.48
N GLU A 159 -1.19 27.62 -4.03
CA GLU A 159 -2.09 28.74 -4.38
C GLU A 159 -2.08 29.04 -5.88
N HIS A 160 -0.89 28.99 -6.51
CA HIS A 160 -0.73 29.16 -7.95
C HIS A 160 -1.38 28.02 -8.72
N THR A 161 -1.09 26.77 -8.37
CA THR A 161 -1.66 25.60 -9.04
C THR A 161 -3.18 25.62 -8.94
N LYS A 162 -3.73 25.78 -7.73
CA LYS A 162 -5.18 25.87 -7.48
C LYS A 162 -5.85 26.95 -8.34
N THR A 163 -5.24 28.13 -8.42
CA THR A 163 -5.77 29.26 -9.20
C THR A 163 -5.70 29.00 -10.70
N SER A 164 -4.60 28.42 -11.18
CA SER A 164 -4.42 28.11 -12.61
C SER A 164 -5.35 27.02 -13.13
N THR A 165 -5.76 26.09 -12.27
CA THR A 165 -6.65 24.97 -12.63
C THR A 165 -8.10 25.17 -12.22
N ASP A 166 -8.44 26.32 -11.62
CA ASP A 166 -9.74 26.59 -11.01
C ASP A 166 -10.25 25.45 -10.11
N ALA A 167 -9.35 24.88 -9.29
CA ALA A 167 -9.68 23.69 -8.51
C ALA A 167 -10.59 24.06 -7.32
N PRO A 168 -11.76 23.41 -7.16
CA PRO A 168 -12.68 23.70 -6.07
C PRO A 168 -12.06 23.31 -4.72
N LEU A 169 -12.29 24.13 -3.71
CA LEU A 169 -11.92 23.82 -2.34
C LEU A 169 -12.85 22.74 -1.77
N SER A 170 -12.30 21.80 -1.02
CA SER A 170 -13.02 20.72 -0.36
C SER A 170 -12.45 20.50 1.03
N GLY A 171 -13.21 20.81 2.09
CA GLY A 171 -12.69 20.66 3.45
C GLY A 171 -12.72 19.21 3.97
N PHE A 172 -13.68 18.42 3.51
CA PHE A 172 -13.92 17.07 4.02
C PHE A 172 -14.74 16.26 3.00
N PRO A 173 -14.55 14.94 2.87
CA PRO A 173 -15.37 14.07 2.05
C PRO A 173 -16.79 13.86 2.63
N TYR A 174 -17.56 14.90 3.00
CA TYR A 174 -18.87 14.72 3.67
C TYR A 174 -19.86 13.95 2.79
N HIS A 175 -19.69 14.03 1.46
CA HIS A 175 -20.48 13.25 0.50
C HIS A 175 -20.14 11.74 0.52
N PHE A 176 -19.03 11.34 1.12
CA PHE A 176 -18.51 9.96 1.12
C PHE A 176 -18.31 9.38 2.53
N LEU A 177 -18.39 10.17 3.60
CA LEU A 177 -18.21 9.68 4.96
C LEU A 177 -19.25 10.28 5.91
N GLU A 178 -19.96 9.41 6.63
CA GLU A 178 -20.89 9.80 7.69
C GLU A 178 -20.12 10.45 8.85
N ALA A 179 -20.63 11.57 9.37
CA ALA A 179 -19.99 12.30 10.46
C ALA A 179 -19.75 11.44 11.73
N ALA A 180 -20.68 10.52 12.05
CA ALA A 180 -20.52 9.61 13.20
C ALA A 180 -19.36 8.62 13.01
N LEU A 181 -19.13 8.15 11.78
CA LEU A 181 -17.99 7.28 11.47
C LEU A 181 -16.67 8.05 11.58
N GLU A 182 -16.61 9.27 11.07
CA GLU A 182 -15.44 10.15 11.23
C GLU A 182 -15.10 10.40 12.70
N GLN A 183 -16.10 10.76 13.53
CA GLN A 183 -15.92 10.97 14.97
C GLN A 183 -15.38 9.72 15.68
N SER A 184 -15.75 8.54 15.17
CA SER A 184 -15.23 7.24 15.63
C SER A 184 -13.81 6.93 15.12
N GLY A 185 -13.19 7.83 14.36
CA GLY A 185 -11.87 7.66 13.76
C GLY A 185 -11.85 6.81 12.50
N VAL A 186 -13.00 6.56 11.86
CA VAL A 186 -13.04 5.90 10.54
C VAL A 186 -12.47 6.85 9.49
N SER A 187 -11.63 6.30 8.63
CA SER A 187 -10.97 7.01 7.55
C SER A 187 -11.30 6.35 6.21
N ALA A 188 -10.90 7.00 5.12
CA ALA A 188 -11.29 6.63 3.77
C ALA A 188 -10.10 6.62 2.78
N GLN A 189 -10.04 5.64 1.89
CA GLN A 189 -9.07 5.53 0.78
C GLN A 189 -9.44 6.45 -0.39
N LEU A 190 -9.48 7.76 -0.10
CA LEU A 190 -9.85 8.78 -1.06
C LEU A 190 -8.67 9.64 -1.49
N ASP A 191 -8.74 10.15 -2.71
CA ASP A 191 -7.85 11.14 -3.31
C ASP A 191 -8.70 12.17 -4.06
N GLN A 192 -9.05 13.26 -3.38
CA GLN A 192 -9.90 14.29 -3.96
C GLN A 192 -9.10 15.17 -4.94
N ARG A 193 -9.81 16.03 -5.68
CA ARG A 193 -9.18 17.00 -6.58
C ARG A 193 -8.11 17.83 -5.88
N GLN A 194 -8.35 18.25 -4.64
CA GLN A 194 -7.36 19.00 -3.86
C GLN A 194 -6.11 18.17 -3.56
N GLY A 195 -6.23 16.86 -3.34
CA GLY A 195 -5.09 15.95 -3.22
C GLY A 195 -4.16 15.98 -4.44
N ASP A 196 -4.72 16.05 -5.66
CA ASP A 196 -3.93 16.21 -6.89
C ASP A 196 -3.20 17.58 -6.92
N ILE A 197 -3.85 18.65 -6.46
CA ILE A 197 -3.26 20.01 -6.37
C ILE A 197 -2.12 20.04 -5.34
N TYR A 198 -2.30 19.45 -4.15
CA TYR A 198 -1.26 19.39 -3.12
C TYR A 198 -0.03 18.62 -3.60
N ARG A 199 -0.21 17.46 -4.24
CA ARG A 199 0.90 16.67 -4.81
C ARG A 199 1.61 17.41 -5.94
N SER A 200 0.86 18.08 -6.81
CA SER A 200 1.43 18.87 -7.90
C SER A 200 2.24 20.05 -7.38
N ALA A 201 1.73 20.77 -6.39
CA ALA A 201 2.45 21.84 -5.70
C ALA A 201 3.70 21.33 -4.97
N TYR A 202 3.65 20.13 -4.40
CA TYR A 202 4.81 19.47 -3.79
C TYR A 202 5.89 19.21 -4.85
N LEU A 203 5.52 18.66 -6.01
CA LEU A 203 6.45 18.44 -7.12
C LEU A 203 7.05 19.77 -7.63
N ARG A 204 6.24 20.82 -7.79
CA ARG A 204 6.74 22.17 -8.16
C ARG A 204 7.67 22.78 -7.13
N THR A 205 7.47 22.48 -5.85
CA THR A 205 8.40 22.90 -4.79
C THR A 205 9.77 22.26 -4.99
N LEU A 206 9.80 20.97 -5.35
CA LEU A 206 11.04 20.27 -5.69
C LEU A 206 11.67 20.81 -6.98
N HIS A 207 10.86 21.20 -7.97
CA HIS A 207 11.38 21.88 -9.17
C HIS A 207 12.12 23.18 -8.79
N CYS A 208 11.49 24.03 -7.99
CA CYS A 208 12.09 25.26 -7.48
C CYS A 208 13.38 24.97 -6.67
N ALA A 209 13.35 23.94 -5.83
CA ALA A 209 14.52 23.56 -5.05
C ALA A 209 15.73 23.18 -5.92
N VAL A 210 15.52 22.42 -6.99
CA VAL A 210 16.62 22.06 -7.90
C VAL A 210 17.05 23.24 -8.77
N ASP A 211 16.10 23.92 -9.43
CA ASP A 211 16.44 25.00 -10.38
C ASP A 211 17.05 26.21 -9.68
N ILE A 212 16.44 26.64 -8.57
CA ILE A 212 16.75 27.91 -7.93
C ILE A 212 17.64 27.76 -6.69
N TRP A 213 17.43 26.71 -5.88
CA TRP A 213 18.21 26.48 -4.67
C TRP A 213 19.37 25.50 -4.86
N ARG A 214 19.53 24.94 -6.07
CA ARG A 214 20.61 24.01 -6.43
C ARG A 214 20.62 22.75 -5.57
N MET A 215 19.45 22.32 -5.09
CA MET A 215 19.27 21.01 -4.49
C MET A 215 19.72 19.92 -5.48
N PRO A 216 20.50 18.90 -5.05
CA PRO A 216 20.85 17.78 -5.90
C PRO A 216 19.59 17.10 -6.47
N LEU A 217 19.60 16.81 -7.78
CA LEU A 217 18.44 16.20 -8.45
C LEU A 217 18.10 14.83 -7.87
N GLU A 218 19.09 14.06 -7.40
CA GLU A 218 18.88 12.75 -6.79
C GLU A 218 18.05 12.85 -5.51
N GLU A 219 18.38 13.78 -4.61
CA GLU A 219 17.60 14.04 -3.40
C GLU A 219 16.16 14.48 -3.73
N ALA A 220 15.99 15.32 -4.76
CA ALA A 220 14.68 15.77 -5.20
C ALA A 220 13.88 14.62 -5.83
N CYS A 221 14.56 13.70 -6.53
CA CYS A 221 13.95 12.51 -7.10
C CYS A 221 13.44 11.57 -6.00
N GLU A 222 14.26 11.29 -4.98
CA GLU A 222 13.88 10.49 -3.81
C GLU A 222 12.64 11.07 -3.14
N ALA A 223 12.63 12.37 -2.85
CA ALA A 223 11.47 13.08 -2.30
C ALA A 223 10.24 12.98 -3.22
N ALA A 224 10.41 13.15 -4.53
CA ALA A 224 9.32 13.09 -5.51
C ALA A 224 8.63 11.70 -5.56
N THR A 225 9.36 10.61 -5.29
CA THR A 225 8.78 9.25 -5.29
C THR A 225 7.70 9.03 -4.24
N LYS A 226 7.59 9.90 -3.22
CA LYS A 226 6.47 9.89 -2.25
C LYS A 226 5.12 10.21 -2.89
N CYS A 227 5.13 10.83 -4.07
CA CYS A 227 3.93 11.09 -4.88
C CYS A 227 3.68 10.01 -5.95
N LEU A 228 4.45 8.91 -5.98
CA LEU A 228 4.28 7.84 -6.97
C LEU A 228 2.86 7.25 -6.88
N PRO A 229 2.09 7.15 -7.98
CA PRO A 229 0.75 6.56 -7.94
C PRO A 229 0.74 5.07 -7.61
N LEU A 230 1.64 4.29 -8.21
CA LEU A 230 1.74 2.84 -7.99
C LEU A 230 3.19 2.37 -8.05
N ASN A 231 3.52 1.32 -7.29
CA ASN A 231 4.78 0.59 -7.42
C ASN A 231 4.68 -0.41 -8.58
N ARG A 232 5.68 -0.42 -9.47
CA ARG A 232 5.68 -1.28 -10.66
C ARG A 232 5.65 -2.77 -10.31
N GLY A 233 6.37 -3.21 -9.28
CA GLY A 233 6.37 -4.63 -8.90
C GLY A 233 5.05 -5.08 -8.29
N LEU A 234 4.40 -4.22 -7.50
CA LEU A 234 3.11 -4.54 -6.86
C LEU A 234 1.92 -4.46 -7.83
N VAL A 235 2.11 -3.98 -9.07
CA VAL A 235 1.01 -3.78 -10.03
C VAL A 235 0.34 -5.10 -10.44
N ASP A 236 1.05 -6.22 -10.35
CA ASP A 236 0.52 -7.55 -10.70
C ASP A 236 -0.26 -8.22 -9.56
N ILE A 237 -0.30 -7.60 -8.37
CA ILE A 237 -1.06 -8.13 -7.23
C ILE A 237 -2.56 -7.85 -7.44
N GLY A 238 -3.33 -8.91 -7.65
CA GLY A 238 -4.77 -8.85 -7.83
C GLY A 238 -5.51 -9.62 -6.74
N PRO A 239 -6.68 -9.16 -6.29
CA PRO A 239 -7.49 -9.96 -5.39
C PRO A 239 -7.88 -11.28 -6.07
N VAL A 240 -7.60 -12.40 -5.40
CA VAL A 240 -8.11 -13.73 -5.77
C VAL A 240 -9.48 -13.97 -5.15
N ASP A 241 -10.10 -15.10 -5.47
CA ASP A 241 -11.31 -15.53 -4.77
C ASP A 241 -11.02 -15.82 -3.29
N ARG A 242 -11.96 -15.44 -2.41
CA ARG A 242 -11.89 -15.77 -0.99
C ARG A 242 -11.72 -17.29 -0.84
N PRO A 243 -10.70 -17.77 -0.10
CA PRO A 243 -10.44 -19.21 0.01
C PRO A 243 -11.68 -19.98 0.51
N HIS A 244 -12.13 -20.96 -0.28
CA HIS A 244 -13.34 -21.73 0.03
C HIS A 244 -13.27 -22.47 1.37
N TRP A 245 -12.07 -22.88 1.79
CA TRP A 245 -11.85 -23.55 3.07
C TRP A 245 -12.10 -22.67 4.29
N LEU A 246 -12.13 -21.34 4.15
CA LEU A 246 -12.51 -20.44 5.24
C LEU A 246 -13.98 -20.62 5.62
N GLY A 247 -14.86 -20.82 4.62
CA GLY A 247 -16.31 -20.87 4.83
C GLY A 247 -16.80 -19.75 5.75
N GLU A 248 -17.62 -20.14 6.73
CA GLU A 248 -18.12 -19.28 7.82
C GLU A 248 -17.31 -19.42 9.13
N LEU A 249 -16.22 -20.22 9.16
CA LEU A 249 -15.44 -20.48 10.38
C LEU A 249 -14.94 -19.20 11.09
N PRO A 250 -14.51 -18.12 10.40
CA PRO A 250 -14.13 -16.88 11.08
C PRO A 250 -15.25 -16.27 11.92
N ASP A 251 -16.52 -16.42 11.52
CA ASP A 251 -17.66 -15.84 12.21
C ASP A 251 -17.91 -16.52 13.56
N GLU A 252 -17.49 -17.78 13.72
CA GLU A 252 -17.57 -18.52 14.98
C GLU A 252 -16.70 -17.91 16.08
N CYS A 253 -15.75 -17.03 15.72
CA CYS A 253 -14.94 -16.26 16.67
C CYS A 253 -15.68 -15.06 17.28
N ALA A 254 -16.84 -14.68 16.73
CA ALA A 254 -17.56 -13.48 17.16
C ALA A 254 -18.17 -13.55 18.58
N PRO A 255 -18.79 -14.67 19.03
CA PRO A 255 -19.39 -14.76 20.37
C PRO A 255 -18.39 -14.54 21.52
N ASP A 256 -18.85 -14.03 22.66
CA ASP A 256 -17.96 -13.73 23.81
C ASP A 256 -17.30 -14.95 24.44
N ASN A 257 -18.00 -16.08 24.46
CA ASN A 257 -17.49 -17.35 24.98
C ASN A 257 -17.00 -18.28 23.87
N ALA A 258 -16.63 -17.74 22.70
CA ALA A 258 -16.16 -18.53 21.58
C ALA A 258 -14.93 -19.37 21.96
N PRO A 259 -14.89 -20.68 21.65
CA PRO A 259 -13.74 -21.53 21.91
C PRO A 259 -12.62 -21.27 20.90
N LEU A 260 -12.01 -20.08 20.94
CA LEU A 260 -11.07 -19.57 19.93
C LEU A 260 -9.94 -20.54 19.58
N LYS A 261 -9.44 -21.33 20.55
CA LYS A 261 -8.41 -22.35 20.27
C LYS A 261 -8.91 -23.48 19.37
N SER A 262 -10.14 -23.94 19.57
CA SER A 262 -10.75 -24.99 18.72
C SER A 262 -10.97 -24.47 17.31
N ILE A 263 -11.60 -23.30 17.20
CA ILE A 263 -11.90 -22.66 15.91
C ILE A 263 -10.62 -22.38 15.13
N MET A 264 -9.57 -21.88 15.81
CA MET A 264 -8.25 -21.70 15.18
C MET A 264 -7.67 -23.03 14.65
N LYS A 265 -7.72 -24.12 15.43
CA LYS A 265 -7.27 -25.43 14.94
C LYS A 265 -8.08 -25.90 13.73
N GLU A 266 -9.38 -25.67 13.71
CA GLU A 266 -10.26 -26.04 12.59
C GLU A 266 -9.95 -25.25 11.32
N ILE A 267 -9.78 -23.92 11.43
CA ILE A 267 -9.38 -23.06 10.30
C ILE A 267 -8.04 -23.52 9.73
N LEU A 268 -7.04 -23.73 10.58
CA LEU A 268 -5.70 -24.14 10.14
C LEU A 268 -5.71 -25.53 9.49
N LYS A 269 -6.45 -26.50 10.05
CA LYS A 269 -6.61 -27.84 9.46
C LYS A 269 -7.41 -27.83 8.14
N ALA A 270 -8.32 -26.88 7.96
CA ALA A 270 -9.03 -26.72 6.70
C ALA A 270 -8.10 -26.19 5.60
N ALA A 271 -7.22 -25.25 5.95
CA ALA A 271 -6.29 -24.62 5.03
C ALA A 271 -5.16 -25.55 4.55
N THR A 272 -4.59 -26.42 5.40
CA THR A 272 -3.42 -27.25 5.06
C THR A 272 -3.70 -28.38 4.06
N LYS A 273 -4.94 -28.55 3.60
CA LYS A 273 -5.36 -29.65 2.71
C LYS A 273 -5.18 -29.36 1.21
N SER A 274 -4.81 -28.14 0.80
CA SER A 274 -4.98 -27.70 -0.59
C SER A 274 -3.77 -27.82 -1.52
N ASP A 275 -2.52 -27.79 -1.02
CA ASP A 275 -1.34 -27.74 -1.92
C ASP A 275 0.03 -28.04 -1.25
N GLY A 276 0.04 -28.52 -0.01
CA GLY A 276 1.28 -28.83 0.71
C GLY A 276 1.99 -27.61 1.32
N LEU A 277 1.42 -26.42 1.25
CA LEU A 277 1.82 -25.27 2.05
C LEU A 277 0.95 -25.16 3.32
N VAL A 278 1.48 -24.47 4.32
CA VAL A 278 0.81 -24.22 5.60
C VAL A 278 0.63 -22.71 5.77
N PRO A 279 -0.57 -22.21 6.13
CA PRO A 279 -0.76 -20.80 6.43
C PRO A 279 0.02 -20.41 7.68
N VAL A 280 0.97 -19.50 7.49
CA VAL A 280 1.79 -18.90 8.55
C VAL A 280 1.28 -17.52 8.98
N HIS A 281 0.46 -16.88 8.14
CA HIS A 281 -0.28 -15.68 8.51
C HIS A 281 -1.61 -15.67 7.76
N LEU A 282 -2.69 -15.36 8.45
CA LEU A 282 -4.01 -15.16 7.87
C LEU A 282 -4.59 -13.90 8.47
N ARG A 283 -5.11 -13.03 7.63
CA ARG A 283 -5.97 -11.91 8.04
C ARG A 283 -7.23 -11.97 7.22
N THR A 284 -8.40 -11.95 7.85
CA THR A 284 -9.68 -11.98 7.15
C THR A 284 -10.72 -11.16 7.89
N PRO A 285 -11.57 -10.40 7.21
CA PRO A 285 -12.76 -9.84 7.86
C PRO A 285 -13.72 -10.97 8.26
N LEU A 286 -14.52 -10.71 9.30
CA LEU A 286 -15.71 -11.51 9.60
C LEU A 286 -16.87 -11.01 8.72
N SER A 287 -17.92 -11.81 8.58
CA SER A 287 -19.10 -11.48 7.79
C SER A 287 -19.74 -10.16 8.19
N LEU A 288 -20.35 -9.49 7.20
CA LEU A 288 -21.16 -8.27 7.40
C LEU A 288 -22.35 -8.50 8.36
N LYS A 289 -22.76 -9.76 8.59
CA LYS A 289 -23.75 -10.11 9.61
C LYS A 289 -23.27 -9.84 11.04
N ILE A 290 -21.96 -9.82 11.26
CA ILE A 290 -21.32 -9.57 12.56
C ILE A 290 -21.01 -8.09 12.72
N SER A 291 -20.25 -7.52 11.80
CA SER A 291 -19.94 -6.09 11.78
C SER A 291 -19.43 -5.64 10.41
N GLU A 292 -19.69 -4.37 10.09
CA GLU A 292 -19.09 -3.65 8.96
C GLU A 292 -17.56 -3.65 9.05
N PHE A 293 -17.00 -3.46 10.24
CA PHE A 293 -15.57 -3.48 10.47
C PHE A 293 -15.20 -4.55 11.49
N SER A 294 -14.46 -5.55 11.02
CA SER A 294 -13.97 -6.65 11.84
C SER A 294 -12.77 -7.31 11.18
N SER A 295 -11.94 -7.98 11.98
CA SER A 295 -10.82 -8.76 11.48
C SER A 295 -10.49 -9.91 12.44
N LEU A 296 -10.27 -11.09 11.87
CA LEU A 296 -9.55 -12.20 12.49
C LEU A 296 -8.13 -12.21 11.91
N THR A 297 -7.13 -12.20 12.79
CA THR A 297 -5.72 -12.42 12.43
C THR A 297 -5.22 -13.69 13.10
N LEU A 298 -4.74 -14.66 12.32
CA LEU A 298 -3.96 -15.80 12.79
C LEU A 298 -2.49 -15.58 12.40
N SER A 299 -1.56 -15.83 13.32
CA SER A 299 -0.13 -15.71 13.04
C SER A 299 0.65 -16.86 13.64
N CYS A 300 1.43 -17.54 12.81
CA CYS A 300 2.41 -18.52 13.22
C CYS A 300 3.67 -17.82 13.75
N ALA A 301 4.24 -18.38 14.81
CA ALA A 301 5.48 -17.91 15.42
C ALA A 301 6.25 -19.07 16.06
N LEU A 302 7.55 -18.86 16.23
CA LEU A 302 8.40 -19.65 17.10
C LEU A 302 8.29 -19.10 18.53
N LEU A 303 8.02 -19.98 19.49
CA LEU A 303 7.69 -19.67 20.86
C LEU A 303 8.58 -20.45 21.81
N SER A 304 9.06 -19.82 22.89
CA SER A 304 9.67 -20.55 24.00
C SER A 304 8.61 -21.34 24.78
N GLU A 305 9.01 -22.37 25.51
CA GLU A 305 8.05 -23.19 26.30
C GLU A 305 7.32 -22.39 27.38
N ASP A 306 7.97 -21.36 27.91
CA ASP A 306 7.43 -20.49 28.95
C ASP A 306 6.76 -19.22 28.38
N PHE A 307 6.49 -19.19 27.06
CA PHE A 307 5.86 -18.07 26.40
C PHE A 307 4.51 -17.71 27.03
N VAL A 308 4.38 -16.44 27.42
CA VAL A 308 3.12 -15.84 27.82
C VAL A 308 2.91 -14.57 26.99
N PRO A 309 1.77 -14.43 26.31
CA PRO A 309 1.48 -13.20 25.55
C PRO A 309 1.32 -12.01 26.50
N VAL A 310 1.64 -10.81 26.01
CA VAL A 310 1.27 -9.56 26.70
C VAL A 310 -0.16 -9.21 26.30
N PRO A 311 -1.09 -9.00 27.26
CA PRO A 311 -2.41 -8.48 26.95
C PRO A 311 -2.33 -7.12 26.22
N ASP A 312 -3.29 -6.85 25.34
CA ASP A 312 -3.52 -5.52 24.74
C ASP A 312 -2.34 -4.87 24.00
N THR A 313 -1.33 -5.64 23.59
CA THR A 313 -0.24 -5.11 22.76
C THR A 313 -0.64 -5.18 21.29
N ASP A 314 -0.62 -4.04 20.58
CA ASP A 314 -0.78 -4.05 19.13
C ASP A 314 0.46 -4.63 18.47
N ILE A 315 0.45 -5.95 18.29
CA ILE A 315 1.55 -6.73 17.74
C ILE A 315 1.88 -6.32 16.30
N ALA A 316 0.96 -5.65 15.60
CA ALA A 316 1.13 -5.24 14.21
C ALA A 316 2.30 -4.25 14.03
N ASP A 317 2.46 -3.25 14.90
CA ASP A 317 3.51 -2.23 14.76
C ASP A 317 4.93 -2.81 14.91
N LEU A 318 5.07 -3.89 15.69
CA LEU A 318 6.35 -4.55 15.99
C LEU A 318 6.85 -5.50 14.89
N ARG A 319 6.14 -5.58 13.76
CA ARG A 319 6.44 -6.52 12.66
C ARG A 319 6.72 -5.84 11.33
N THR A 320 6.80 -4.51 11.31
CA THR A 320 6.94 -3.76 10.06
C THR A 320 8.41 -3.54 9.70
N THR A 321 8.73 -3.62 8.42
CA THR A 321 10.05 -3.29 7.91
C THR A 321 9.93 -2.52 6.60
N ALA A 322 10.72 -1.45 6.50
CA ALA A 322 10.87 -0.71 5.26
C ALA A 322 11.90 -1.41 4.39
N TRP A 323 11.58 -1.57 3.11
CA TRP A 323 12.52 -2.02 2.10
C TRP A 323 12.75 -0.91 1.07
N ASP A 324 13.86 -0.21 1.23
CA ASP A 324 14.33 0.74 0.22
C ASP A 324 14.77 -0.05 -1.02
N LEU A 325 14.02 0.08 -2.10
CA LEU A 325 14.29 -0.66 -3.32
C LEU A 325 15.59 -0.16 -3.95
N PRO A 326 16.53 -1.05 -4.32
CA PRO A 326 17.86 -0.63 -4.79
C PRO A 326 17.81 0.10 -6.14
N THR A 327 16.82 -0.21 -6.96
CA THR A 327 16.60 0.44 -8.26
C THR A 327 15.11 0.58 -8.53
N GLY A 328 14.67 1.82 -8.71
CA GLY A 328 13.32 2.08 -9.21
C GLY A 328 12.21 1.69 -8.24
N SER A 329 11.05 1.38 -8.82
CA SER A 329 9.82 0.98 -8.14
C SER A 329 9.49 -0.50 -8.35
N LEU A 330 10.46 -1.32 -8.77
CA LEU A 330 10.23 -2.75 -8.97
C LEU A 330 10.35 -3.50 -7.64
N PHE A 331 9.22 -3.85 -7.02
CA PHE A 331 9.19 -4.77 -5.88
C PHE A 331 9.49 -6.21 -6.34
N ALA A 332 10.78 -6.55 -6.42
CA ALA A 332 11.25 -7.90 -6.67
C ALA A 332 12.70 -8.07 -6.18
N GLY A 333 13.08 -9.31 -5.87
CA GLY A 333 14.44 -9.67 -5.53
C GLY A 333 14.65 -9.96 -4.05
N GLN A 334 15.89 -9.82 -3.59
CA GLN A 334 16.30 -10.22 -2.25
C GLN A 334 16.05 -9.08 -1.25
N PRO A 335 15.23 -9.30 -0.20
CA PRO A 335 15.08 -8.32 0.86
C PRO A 335 16.37 -8.22 1.67
N ARG A 336 16.48 -7.17 2.50
CA ARG A 336 17.51 -7.10 3.53
C ARG A 336 17.40 -8.31 4.46
N GLN A 337 18.56 -8.88 4.84
CA GLN A 337 18.59 -9.91 5.88
C GLN A 337 18.14 -9.29 7.22
N LEU A 338 17.11 -9.86 7.82
CA LEU A 338 16.52 -9.37 9.06
C LEU A 338 17.25 -9.98 10.26
N GLY A 339 17.53 -9.16 11.28
CA GLY A 339 18.07 -9.61 12.56
C GLY A 339 16.97 -10.19 13.45
N VAL A 340 17.24 -11.29 14.14
CA VAL A 340 16.25 -11.92 15.04
C VAL A 340 15.85 -10.99 16.18
N ASP A 341 16.83 -10.30 16.76
CA ASP A 341 16.64 -9.41 17.91
C ASP A 341 15.76 -8.19 17.58
N ASP A 342 15.77 -7.74 16.31
CA ASP A 342 14.97 -6.61 15.84
C ASP A 342 13.46 -6.94 15.77
N TYR A 343 13.11 -8.24 15.66
CA TYR A 343 11.74 -8.72 15.42
C TYR A 343 11.24 -9.71 16.49
N ALA A 344 11.93 -9.80 17.62
CA ALA A 344 11.44 -10.49 18.81
C ALA A 344 10.63 -9.47 19.66
N PRO A 345 9.30 -9.35 19.49
CA PRO A 345 8.50 -8.41 20.25
C PRO A 345 8.61 -8.65 21.77
N PRO A 346 8.41 -7.62 22.61
CA PRO A 346 8.37 -7.78 24.05
C PRO A 346 7.31 -8.81 24.45
N THR A 347 7.70 -9.77 25.29
CA THR A 347 6.80 -10.77 25.88
C THR A 347 6.75 -10.59 27.39
N SER A 348 5.64 -10.93 28.04
CA SER A 348 5.56 -10.91 29.51
C SER A 348 6.48 -11.97 30.12
N ARG A 349 6.64 -13.08 29.39
CA ARG A 349 7.64 -14.12 29.63
C ARG A 349 7.95 -14.86 28.33
N GLY A 350 9.20 -15.30 28.18
CA GLY A 350 9.63 -16.16 27.09
C GLY A 350 10.15 -15.41 25.86
N THR A 351 10.04 -16.05 24.70
CA THR A 351 10.45 -15.51 23.40
C THR A 351 9.37 -15.79 22.37
N ARG A 352 9.16 -14.84 21.46
CA ARG A 352 8.29 -14.98 20.30
C ARG A 352 9.00 -14.42 19.08
N LEU A 353 9.12 -15.23 18.03
CA LEU A 353 9.70 -14.82 16.76
C LEU A 353 8.70 -15.17 15.63
N PRO A 354 8.09 -14.19 14.95
CA PRO A 354 7.07 -14.47 13.96
C PRO A 354 7.65 -15.12 12.69
N PHE A 355 6.84 -15.91 11.97
CA PHE A 355 7.28 -16.41 10.66
C PHE A 355 7.12 -15.37 9.55
N CYS A 356 6.24 -14.39 9.72
CA CYS A 356 6.02 -13.30 8.77
C CYS A 356 6.29 -11.93 9.39
N VAL A 357 6.80 -11.04 8.56
CA VAL A 357 6.94 -9.60 8.82
C VAL A 357 6.23 -8.83 7.72
N ASP A 358 5.69 -7.66 8.03
CA ASP A 358 5.08 -6.78 7.04
C ASP A 358 6.19 -5.99 6.32
N ILE A 359 6.40 -6.29 5.04
CA ILE A 359 7.48 -5.69 4.24
C ILE A 359 6.92 -4.59 3.33
N PHE A 360 7.30 -3.34 3.57
CA PHE A 360 6.82 -2.22 2.79
C PHE A 360 7.91 -1.68 1.85
N PRO A 361 7.78 -1.83 0.52
CA PRO A 361 8.70 -1.21 -0.40
C PRO A 361 8.58 0.31 -0.40
N PHE A 362 9.73 0.99 -0.49
CA PHE A 362 9.80 2.39 -0.82
C PHE A 362 10.49 2.56 -2.18
N PRO A 363 9.81 3.18 -3.17
CA PRO A 363 8.47 3.79 -3.11
C PRO A 363 7.31 2.77 -3.20
N PHE A 364 6.23 2.99 -2.42
CA PHE A 364 5.09 2.05 -2.32
C PHE A 364 3.97 2.29 -3.34
N GLY A 365 3.66 3.55 -3.67
CA GLY A 365 2.51 3.89 -4.52
C GLY A 365 1.25 4.24 -3.74
N TYR A 366 0.77 5.48 -3.83
CA TYR A 366 -0.34 5.94 -2.98
C TYR A 366 -1.72 5.39 -3.40
N TRP A 367 -1.87 4.83 -4.60
CA TRP A 367 -3.11 4.12 -5.01
C TRP A 367 -3.23 2.74 -4.36
N MET A 368 -2.14 2.19 -3.83
CA MET A 368 -2.09 0.85 -3.24
C MET A 368 -2.44 0.85 -1.75
N GLY A 369 -3.22 1.83 -1.29
CA GLY A 369 -3.56 2.00 0.12
C GLY A 369 -4.18 0.75 0.76
N ASP A 370 -4.98 -0.03 0.03
CA ASP A 370 -5.52 -1.30 0.54
C ASP A 370 -4.41 -2.28 0.94
N LEU A 371 -3.38 -2.45 0.09
CA LEU A 371 -2.22 -3.28 0.39
C LEU A 371 -1.42 -2.71 1.56
N PHE A 372 -1.30 -1.39 1.63
CA PHE A 372 -0.59 -0.70 2.72
C PHE A 372 -1.26 -0.98 4.08
N HIS A 373 -2.59 -0.85 4.17
CA HIS A 373 -3.33 -1.09 5.40
C HIS A 373 -3.50 -2.58 5.73
N LEU A 374 -3.61 -3.43 4.71
CA LEU A 374 -3.68 -4.88 4.90
C LEU A 374 -2.35 -5.45 5.39
N GLY A 375 -1.23 -4.86 4.97
CA GLY A 375 0.12 -5.34 5.26
C GLY A 375 0.56 -6.43 4.27
N LEU A 376 1.82 -6.34 3.83
CA LEU A 376 2.46 -7.38 3.02
C LEU A 376 3.19 -8.34 3.96
N SER A 377 2.44 -9.20 4.65
CA SER A 377 2.98 -10.15 5.62
C SER A 377 3.76 -11.27 4.91
N LEU A 378 5.05 -11.12 4.72
CA LEU A 378 5.88 -12.05 3.95
C LEU A 378 6.79 -12.89 4.87
N PRO A 379 7.13 -14.14 4.49
CA PRO A 379 8.04 -14.99 5.25
C PRO A 379 9.35 -14.26 5.57
N ALA A 380 9.70 -14.16 6.86
CA ALA A 380 10.86 -13.39 7.30
C ALA A 380 12.18 -14.05 6.87
N SER A 381 13.15 -13.28 6.38
CA SER A 381 14.44 -13.82 5.89
C SER A 381 15.25 -14.53 6.97
N TYR A 382 15.09 -14.18 8.24
CA TYR A 382 15.71 -14.94 9.34
C TYR A 382 15.13 -16.33 9.51
N ALA A 383 13.97 -16.67 8.95
CA ALA A 383 13.37 -18.01 9.08
C ALA A 383 14.09 -19.06 8.21
N PHE A 384 14.99 -18.63 7.32
CA PHE A 384 15.66 -19.50 6.35
C PHE A 384 17.18 -19.52 6.56
N ASN A 385 17.84 -20.61 6.15
CA ASN A 385 19.30 -20.74 6.17
C ASN A 385 19.97 -20.18 4.91
N GLU A 386 19.18 -19.96 3.87
CA GLU A 386 19.63 -19.48 2.58
C GLU A 386 18.89 -18.20 2.23
N VAL A 387 19.40 -17.49 1.23
CA VAL A 387 18.83 -16.22 0.80
C VAL A 387 17.52 -16.48 0.07
N ILE A 388 16.47 -15.78 0.50
CA ILE A 388 15.17 -15.78 -0.15
C ILE A 388 15.03 -14.58 -1.09
N SER A 389 14.11 -14.68 -2.04
CA SER A 389 13.66 -13.56 -2.86
C SER A 389 12.13 -13.50 -2.94
N TYR A 390 11.61 -12.30 -3.18
CA TYR A 390 10.19 -12.08 -3.44
C TYR A 390 9.95 -11.70 -4.89
N HIS A 391 8.87 -12.24 -5.47
CA HIS A 391 8.47 -11.96 -6.84
C HIS A 391 6.96 -11.86 -6.94
N CYS A 392 6.45 -10.77 -7.51
CA CYS A 392 5.03 -10.67 -7.84
C CYS A 392 4.73 -11.49 -9.10
N ARG A 393 3.84 -12.48 -8.97
CA ARG A 393 3.42 -13.35 -10.09
C ARG A 393 2.06 -13.98 -9.78
N GLY A 394 1.21 -14.07 -10.80
CA GLY A 394 -0.05 -14.81 -10.71
C GLY A 394 -1.04 -14.24 -9.70
N GLY A 395 -1.06 -12.91 -9.53
CA GLY A 395 -1.95 -12.23 -8.58
C GLY A 395 -1.44 -12.14 -7.15
N GLY A 396 -0.30 -12.79 -6.81
CA GLY A 396 0.27 -12.80 -5.47
C GLY A 396 1.76 -12.49 -5.43
N ILE A 397 2.36 -12.61 -4.24
CA ILE A 397 3.80 -12.50 -4.01
C ILE A 397 4.33 -13.90 -3.70
N LEU A 398 5.25 -14.40 -4.51
CA LEU A 398 5.95 -15.66 -4.28
C LEU A 398 7.19 -15.40 -3.44
N THR A 399 7.46 -16.30 -2.50
CA THR A 399 8.75 -16.39 -1.82
C THR A 399 9.53 -17.54 -2.44
N GLU A 400 10.74 -17.28 -2.91
CA GLU A 400 11.59 -18.26 -3.57
C GLU A 400 12.93 -18.43 -2.84
N MET A 401 13.44 -19.65 -2.84
CA MET A 401 14.75 -20.01 -2.32
C MET A 401 15.40 -20.98 -3.31
N ASN A 402 16.60 -20.68 -3.79
CA ASN A 402 17.27 -21.40 -4.89
C ASN A 402 16.39 -21.62 -6.14
N GLY A 403 15.54 -20.65 -6.49
CA GLY A 403 14.64 -20.72 -7.64
C GLY A 403 13.43 -21.65 -7.46
N GLN A 404 13.24 -22.23 -6.27
CA GLN A 404 12.03 -22.97 -5.93
C GLN A 404 11.08 -22.09 -5.12
N THR A 405 9.79 -22.11 -5.45
CA THR A 405 8.76 -21.47 -4.62
C THR A 405 8.61 -22.22 -3.29
N ILE A 406 8.80 -21.48 -2.21
CA ILE A 406 8.75 -21.98 -0.82
C ILE A 406 7.62 -21.38 -0.01
N GLY A 407 6.96 -20.36 -0.55
CA GLY A 407 5.81 -19.72 0.06
C GLY A 407 5.10 -18.81 -0.93
N ARG A 408 3.88 -18.42 -0.57
CA ARG A 408 3.09 -17.45 -1.33
C ARG A 408 2.35 -16.51 -0.39
N TRP A 409 2.05 -15.32 -0.87
CA TRP A 409 1.14 -14.37 -0.26
C TRP A 409 0.08 -14.01 -1.29
N THR A 410 -1.19 -14.08 -0.90
CA THR A 410 -2.33 -13.69 -1.73
C THR A 410 -3.29 -12.83 -0.92
N THR A 411 -4.15 -12.09 -1.63
CA THR A 411 -5.17 -11.23 -1.04
C THR A 411 -6.50 -11.41 -1.75
N TRP A 412 -7.62 -11.13 -1.08
CA TRP A 412 -8.95 -11.10 -1.67
C TRP A 412 -9.76 -9.94 -1.09
N ASN A 413 -10.83 -9.58 -1.79
CA ASN A 413 -11.80 -8.59 -1.34
C ASN A 413 -13.03 -9.30 -0.75
N ASP A 414 -13.57 -8.78 0.35
CA ASP A 414 -14.83 -9.26 0.93
C ASP A 414 -15.79 -8.09 1.14
N HIS A 415 -16.67 -7.87 0.15
CA HIS A 415 -17.57 -6.71 0.12
C HIS A 415 -16.79 -5.40 0.32
N TRP A 416 -15.75 -5.22 -0.50
CA TRP A 416 -14.80 -4.12 -0.35
C TRP A 416 -15.49 -2.76 -0.25
N THR A 417 -15.03 -1.94 0.70
CA THR A 417 -15.40 -0.54 0.84
C THR A 417 -14.12 0.29 0.94
N TYR A 418 -14.21 1.57 0.59
CA TYR A 418 -13.10 2.50 0.75
C TYR A 418 -12.90 2.94 2.21
N LEU A 419 -13.70 2.44 3.15
CA LEU A 419 -13.72 2.84 4.56
C LEU A 419 -12.93 1.85 5.42
N TYR A 420 -12.26 2.37 6.45
CA TYR A 420 -11.55 1.56 7.42
C TYR A 420 -11.51 2.25 8.79
N PRO A 421 -11.66 1.51 9.90
CA PRO A 421 -11.60 2.10 11.24
C PRO A 421 -10.15 2.39 11.62
N LYS A 422 -9.95 3.29 12.58
CA LYS A 422 -8.64 3.49 13.22
C LYS A 422 -8.12 2.17 13.78
N GLY A 423 -6.89 1.80 13.42
CA GLY A 423 -6.27 0.53 13.83
C GLY A 423 -6.80 -0.71 13.09
N GLY A 424 -7.59 -0.54 12.03
CA GLY A 424 -8.03 -1.60 11.14
C GLY A 424 -7.65 -1.33 9.68
N ASN A 425 -8.28 -2.05 8.76
CA ASN A 425 -8.08 -1.97 7.32
C ASN A 425 -9.42 -2.00 6.58
N THR A 426 -9.37 -1.76 5.27
CA THR A 426 -10.51 -2.02 4.38
C THR A 426 -10.84 -3.51 4.40
N ARG A 427 -12.05 -3.89 3.97
CA ARG A 427 -12.51 -5.30 4.01
C ARG A 427 -11.81 -6.18 2.97
N CYS A 428 -10.53 -6.43 3.21
CA CYS A 428 -9.64 -7.28 2.45
C CYS A 428 -9.13 -8.39 3.37
N GLY A 429 -8.96 -9.59 2.82
CA GLY A 429 -8.23 -10.65 3.48
C GLY A 429 -6.89 -10.89 2.81
N SER A 430 -5.95 -11.49 3.55
CA SER A 430 -4.69 -12.00 3.03
C SER A 430 -4.30 -13.29 3.72
N VAL A 431 -3.57 -14.13 3.00
CA VAL A 431 -2.94 -15.33 3.55
C VAL A 431 -1.50 -15.42 3.05
N SER A 432 -0.60 -15.73 3.98
CA SER A 432 0.79 -16.05 3.74
C SER A 432 1.00 -17.51 4.08
N GLU A 433 1.60 -18.25 3.17
CA GLU A 433 1.79 -19.69 3.28
C GLU A 433 3.26 -20.04 3.09
N MET A 434 3.73 -21.08 3.77
CA MET A 434 5.10 -21.57 3.73
C MET A 434 5.14 -23.10 3.66
N ARG A 435 6.23 -23.67 3.12
CA ARG A 435 6.43 -25.13 3.19
C ARG A 435 6.64 -25.57 4.64
N PRO A 436 5.99 -26.66 5.08
CA PRO A 436 6.14 -27.15 6.44
C PRO A 436 7.58 -27.52 6.82
N VAL A 437 8.39 -28.01 5.87
CA VAL A 437 9.81 -28.34 6.11
C VAL A 437 10.63 -27.12 6.54
N ASP A 438 10.35 -25.94 5.99
CA ASP A 438 11.08 -24.72 6.32
C ASP A 438 10.67 -24.21 7.72
N ILE A 439 9.40 -24.38 8.10
CA ILE A 439 8.88 -24.07 9.43
C ILE A 439 9.56 -24.95 10.49
N ILE A 440 9.63 -26.27 10.26
CA ILE A 440 10.26 -27.22 11.17
C ILE A 440 11.77 -26.95 11.28
N THR A 441 12.45 -26.72 10.15
CA THR A 441 13.88 -26.40 10.14
C THR A 441 14.19 -25.14 10.93
N ALA A 442 13.35 -24.11 10.82
CA ALA A 442 13.50 -22.89 11.62
C ALA A 442 13.33 -23.17 13.11
N ALA A 443 12.30 -23.94 13.50
CA ALA A 443 12.04 -24.32 14.89
C ALA A 443 13.22 -25.07 15.51
N ASP A 444 13.76 -26.06 14.81
CA ASP A 444 14.91 -26.85 15.26
C ASP A 444 16.16 -25.98 15.40
N ARG A 445 16.42 -25.09 14.42
CA ARG A 445 17.59 -24.20 14.44
C ARG A 445 17.55 -23.22 15.62
N PHE A 446 16.38 -22.69 15.95
CA PHE A 446 16.22 -21.75 17.06
C PHE A 446 16.00 -22.44 18.41
N GLY A 447 15.76 -23.76 18.43
CA GLY A 447 15.41 -24.49 19.65
C GLY A 447 14.08 -24.03 20.26
N LEU A 448 13.13 -23.62 19.42
CA LEU A 448 11.83 -23.07 19.81
C LEU A 448 10.69 -23.97 19.31
N LYS A 449 9.50 -23.84 19.91
CA LYS A 449 8.29 -24.55 19.47
C LYS A 449 7.50 -23.73 18.48
N VAL A 450 6.83 -24.38 17.54
CA VAL A 450 5.87 -23.72 16.66
C VAL A 450 4.57 -23.47 17.43
N GLY A 451 3.95 -22.33 17.22
CA GLY A 451 2.61 -22.03 17.73
C GLY A 451 1.90 -20.95 16.95
N TRP A 452 0.61 -20.77 17.22
CA TRP A 452 -0.21 -19.72 16.61
C TRP A 452 -0.83 -18.82 17.65
N THR A 453 -0.96 -17.56 17.28
CA THR A 453 -1.76 -16.55 17.98
C THR A 453 -2.96 -16.19 17.14
N ALA A 454 -4.13 -16.06 17.77
CA ALA A 454 -5.33 -15.49 17.17
C ALA A 454 -5.65 -14.14 17.82
N ASP A 455 -6.01 -13.16 17.00
CA ASP A 455 -6.51 -11.85 17.42
C ASP A 455 -7.78 -11.51 16.64
N VAL A 456 -8.85 -11.22 17.36
CA VAL A 456 -10.17 -10.89 16.81
C VAL A 456 -10.48 -9.47 17.24
N LYS A 457 -10.68 -8.58 16.26
CA LYS A 457 -11.11 -7.19 16.47
C LYS A 457 -12.48 -7.00 15.83
N ILE A 458 -13.45 -6.49 16.58
CA ILE A 458 -14.80 -6.17 16.11
C ILE A 458 -15.12 -4.75 16.55
N TRP A 459 -15.34 -3.85 15.60
CA TRP A 459 -15.81 -2.50 15.91
C TRP A 459 -17.34 -2.52 15.81
N CYS A 460 -18.03 -2.18 16.89
CA CYS A 460 -19.49 -2.21 16.94
C CYS A 460 -20.06 -0.91 17.53
N ARG A 461 -21.28 -0.59 17.13
CA ARG A 461 -22.09 0.53 17.66
C ARG A 461 -23.53 0.05 17.84
N GLU A 462 -24.23 0.53 18.87
CA GLU A 462 -25.62 0.14 19.12
C GLU A 462 -26.55 0.76 18.07
N LYS A 463 -26.29 2.01 17.69
CA LYS A 463 -27.03 2.74 16.66
C LYS A 463 -26.09 3.38 15.66
N SER A 464 -26.60 3.71 14.48
CA SER A 464 -25.80 4.29 13.38
C SER A 464 -25.19 5.68 13.69
N TYR A 465 -25.65 6.35 14.74
CA TYR A 465 -25.11 7.65 15.17
C TYR A 465 -24.21 7.55 16.40
N ASP A 466 -24.03 6.35 16.97
CA ASP A 466 -23.12 6.16 18.11
C ASP A 466 -21.68 5.95 17.64
N GLU A 467 -20.73 6.26 18.53
CA GLU A 467 -19.31 5.99 18.31
C GLU A 467 -19.02 4.49 18.25
N LEU A 468 -18.10 4.08 17.36
CA LEU A 468 -17.63 2.70 17.31
C LEU A 468 -16.81 2.36 18.55
N LYS A 469 -17.12 1.22 19.16
CA LYS A 469 -16.36 0.59 20.25
C LYS A 469 -15.63 -0.63 19.73
N LEU A 470 -14.35 -0.75 20.02
CA LEU A 470 -13.54 -1.92 19.70
C LEU A 470 -13.71 -2.99 20.78
N ILE A 471 -14.16 -4.17 20.37
CA ILE A 471 -14.07 -5.40 21.14
C ILE A 471 -12.89 -6.21 20.60
N GLN A 472 -11.93 -6.54 21.47
CA GLN A 472 -10.76 -7.33 21.11
C GLN A 472 -10.68 -8.61 21.93
N LYS A 473 -10.36 -9.73 21.26
CA LYS A 473 -10.18 -11.05 21.88
C LYS A 473 -8.92 -11.68 21.32
N SER A 474 -8.08 -12.25 22.17
CA SER A 474 -6.86 -12.91 21.72
C SER A 474 -6.61 -14.24 22.44
N THR A 475 -5.93 -15.16 21.76
CA THR A 475 -5.51 -16.43 22.35
C THR A 475 -4.26 -16.98 21.64
N PHE A 476 -3.70 -18.06 22.18
CA PHE A 476 -2.60 -18.78 21.54
C PHE A 476 -2.66 -20.30 21.81
N LEU A 477 -2.01 -21.07 20.95
CA LEU A 477 -1.75 -22.50 21.13
C LEU A 477 -0.38 -22.89 20.56
N PHE A 478 0.23 -23.91 21.15
CA PHE A 478 1.40 -24.60 20.58
C PHE A 478 0.95 -25.62 19.54
N ASP A 479 1.77 -25.86 18.51
CA ASP A 479 1.57 -26.99 17.62
C ASP A 479 1.91 -28.29 18.35
N ASP A 480 0.93 -29.16 18.50
CA ASP A 480 1.12 -30.52 19.03
C ASP A 480 1.55 -31.50 17.91
N GLY A 481 1.92 -30.98 16.73
CA GLY A 481 2.25 -31.75 15.54
C GLY A 481 1.04 -32.10 14.68
N GLU A 482 -0.05 -31.33 14.79
CA GLU A 482 -1.29 -31.58 14.05
C GLU A 482 -1.47 -30.64 12.84
N ILE A 483 -0.71 -29.54 12.78
CA ILE A 483 -0.89 -28.51 11.76
C ILE A 483 0.27 -28.51 10.76
N VAL A 484 1.52 -28.48 11.24
CA VAL A 484 2.70 -28.41 10.35
C VAL A 484 3.22 -29.79 9.92
N ARG A 485 2.99 -30.84 10.71
CA ARG A 485 3.58 -32.17 10.47
C ARG A 485 2.73 -33.09 9.59
#